data_AF-A0AA94WP06-F1
#
_entry.id   AF-A0AA94WP06-F1
#
_cell.length_a   1.000
_cell.length_b   1.000
_cell.length_c   1.000
_cell.angle_alpha   90.00
_cell.angle_beta   90.00
_cell.angle_gamma   90.00
#
_symmetry.space_group_name_H-M   'P 1'
#
loop_
_entity.id
_entity.type
_entity.pdbx_description
1 polymer ?
#
loop_
_entity_poly.entity_id
_entity_poly.type
_entity_poly.pdbx_seq_one_letter_code
_entity_poly.pdbx_strand_id
1 'polypeptide(L)' 'MEVAFVSVCATIIIFMAVFNLCRLFTDAYKKEEMNFNKFIVLISSSMGGGLLLSILFFGGYQWFWRFLSS' A
#
# COMPACT_ATOMS: atom_id res chain seq x y z
N MET A 1 -21.12 2.11 10.40
CA MET A 1 -20.86 0.70 10.00
C MET A 1 -20.33 0.62 8.57
N GLU A 2 -20.83 1.44 7.63
CA GLU A 2 -20.32 1.50 6.24
C GLU A 2 -18.88 2.03 6.11
N VAL A 3 -18.50 3.05 6.88
CA VAL A 3 -17.16 3.67 6.82
C VAL A 3 -16.03 2.67 7.13
N ALA A 4 -16.26 1.77 8.10
CA ALA A 4 -15.31 0.73 8.47
C ALA A 4 -15.18 -0.36 7.40
N PHE A 5 -16.29 -0.70 6.73
CA PHE A 5 -16.27 -1.66 5.63
C PHE A 5 -15.47 -1.12 4.44
N VAL A 6 -15.70 0.15 4.07
CA VAL A 6 -14.97 0.82 2.99
C VAL A 6 -13.47 0.92 3.30
N SER A 7 -13.08 1.23 4.55
CA SER A 7 -11.66 1.32 4.90
C SER A 7 -10.94 -0.04 4.86
N VAL A 8 -11.63 -1.12 5.25
CA VAL A 8 -11.10 -2.49 5.15
C VAL A 8 -10.95 -2.90 3.68
N CYS A 9 -11.95 -2.65 2.84
CA CYS A 9 -11.86 -2.92 1.41
C CYS A 9 -10.72 -2.14 0.75
N ALA A 10 -10.57 -0.84 1.06
CA ALA A 10 -9.47 -0.02 0.56
C ALA A 10 -8.10 -0.57 0.98
N THR A 11 -7.96 -0.99 2.24
CA THR A 11 -6.73 -1.59 2.77
C THR A 11 -6.36 -2.86 2.01
N ILE A 12 -7.33 -3.74 1.73
CA ILE A 12 -7.10 -4.97 0.95
C ILE A 12 -6.60 -4.64 -0.47
N ILE A 13 -7.18 -3.64 -1.12
CA ILE A 13 -6.77 -3.20 -2.47
C ILE A 13 -5.33 -2.67 -2.45
N ILE A 14 -4.97 -1.87 -1.45
CA ILE A 14 -3.59 -1.36 -1.27
C ILE A 14 -2.61 -2.53 -1.11
N PHE A 15 -2.94 -3.53 -0.28
CA PHE A 15 -2.11 -4.72 -0.10
C PHE A 15 -1.93 -5.51 -1.41
N MET A 16 -3.00 -5.71 -2.18
CA MET A 16 -2.92 -6.37 -3.49
C MET A 16 -2.04 -5.60 -4.48
N ALA A 17 -2.16 -4.27 -4.51
CA ALA A 17 -1.35 -3.43 -5.38
C ALA A 17 0.14 -3.51 -5.03
N VAL A 18 0.48 -3.41 -3.73
CA VAL A 18 1.85 -3.53 -3.25
C VAL A 18 2.42 -4.92 -3.55
N PHE A 19 1.63 -5.98 -3.37
CA PHE A 19 2.06 -7.34 -3.69
C PHE A 19 2.37 -7.51 -5.19
N ASN A 20 1.51 -7.00 -6.07
CA ASN A 20 1.73 -7.04 -7.50
C ASN A 20 2.96 -6.23 -7.92
N LEU A 21 3.19 -5.06 -7.32
CA LEU A 21 4.40 -4.26 -7.54
C LEU A 21 5.66 -5.01 -7.13
N CYS A 22 5.68 -5.61 -5.93
CA CYS A 22 6.80 -6.45 -5.49
C CYS A 22 7.06 -7.62 -6.45
N ARG A 23 6.00 -8.23 -7.00
CA ARG A 23 6.13 -9.31 -7.99
C ARG A 23 6.76 -8.81 -9.29
N LEU A 24 6.28 -7.67 -9.81
CA LEU A 24 6.84 -7.04 -11.01
C LEU A 24 8.31 -6.67 -10.84
N PHE A 25 8.68 -6.10 -9.68
CA PHE A 25 10.08 -5.78 -9.38
C PHE A 25 10.95 -7.03 -9.30
N THR A 26 10.40 -8.13 -8.77
CA THR A 26 11.10 -9.43 -8.70
C THR A 26 11.29 -10.02 -10.09
N ASP A 27 10.28 -9.95 -10.95
CA ASP A 27 10.36 -10.43 -12.34
C ASP A 27 11.36 -9.58 -13.15
N ALA A 28 11.37 -8.25 -12.99
CA ALA A 28 12.33 -7.37 -13.63
C ALA A 28 13.78 -7.60 -13.14
N TYR A 29 13.95 -7.90 -11.84
CA TYR A 29 15.26 -8.28 -11.29
C TYR A 29 15.76 -9.60 -11.88
N LYS A 30 14.88 -10.61 -11.98
CA LYS A 30 15.23 -11.92 -12.56
C LYS A 30 15.59 -11.85 -14.04
N LYS A 31 15.07 -10.87 -14.78
CA LYS A 31 15.40 -10.63 -16.19
C LYS A 31 16.68 -9.79 -16.38
N GLU A 32 17.41 -9.49 -15.30
CA GLU A 32 18.59 -8.61 -15.30
C GLU A 32 18.31 -7.19 -15.83
N GLU A 33 17.04 -6.79 -15.94
CA GLU A 33 16.63 -5.43 -16.34
C GLU A 33 16.91 -4.42 -15.21
N MET A 34 17.12 -4.90 -13.98
CA MET A 34 17.26 -4.07 -12.79
C MET A 34 18.35 -4.57 -11.84
N ASN A 35 19.20 -3.64 -11.37
CA ASN A 35 20.29 -3.93 -10.43
C ASN A 35 19.78 -4.15 -8.98
N PHE A 36 20.49 -4.95 -8.19
CA PHE A 36 20.10 -5.37 -6.83
C PHE A 36 19.85 -4.19 -5.87
N ASN A 37 20.67 -3.14 -5.92
CA ASN A 37 20.44 -1.95 -5.09
C ASN A 37 19.13 -1.23 -5.44
N LYS A 38 18.80 -1.13 -6.74
CA LYS A 38 17.52 -0.52 -7.18
C LYS A 38 16.33 -1.38 -6.77
N PHE A 39 16.48 -2.70 -6.84
CA PHE A 39 15.47 -3.66 -6.39
C PHE A 39 15.13 -3.47 -4.91
N ILE A 40 16.14 -3.44 -4.03
CA ILE A 40 15.93 -3.25 -2.59
C ILE A 40 15.25 -1.92 -2.29
N VAL A 41 15.71 -0.83 -2.92
CA VAL A 41 15.11 0.51 -2.71
C VAL A 41 13.65 0.54 -3.16
N LEU A 42 13.31 -0.07 -4.31
CA LEU A 42 11.94 -0.11 -4.82
C LEU A 42 11.02 -0.98 -3.95
N ILE A 43 11.46 -2.16 -3.52
CA ILE A 43 10.65 -3.00 -2.63
C ILE A 43 10.44 -2.33 -1.28
N SER A 44 11.51 -1.83 -0.65
CA SER A 44 11.42 -1.19 0.66
C SER A 44 10.53 0.07 0.63
N SER A 45 10.67 0.91 -0.40
CA SER A 45 9.79 2.08 -0.58
C SER A 45 8.35 1.70 -0.88
N SER A 46 8.11 0.65 -1.68
CA SER A 46 6.75 0.20 -2.00
C SER A 46 6.04 -0.43 -0.80
N MET A 47 6.76 -1.21 0.02
CA MET A 47 6.22 -1.73 1.29
C MET A 47 5.97 -0.60 2.29
N GLY A 48 6.94 0.30 2.48
CA GLY A 48 6.80 1.44 3.39
C GLY A 48 5.65 2.38 3.00
N GLY A 49 5.53 2.68 1.71
CA GLY A 49 4.45 3.49 1.15
C GLY A 49 3.07 2.83 1.32
N GLY A 50 2.97 1.52 1.06
CA GLY A 50 1.74 0.77 1.28
C GLY A 50 1.28 0.75 2.74
N LEU A 51 2.23 0.66 3.67
CA LEU A 51 1.97 0.66 5.10
C LEU A 51 1.49 2.04 5.57
N LEU A 52 2.17 3.12 5.14
CA LEU A 52 1.76 4.50 5.38
C LEU A 52 0.36 4.79 4.83
N LEU A 53 0.09 4.41 3.58
CA LEU A 53 -1.21 4.57 2.95
C LEU A 53 -2.31 3.82 3.69
N SER A 54 -2.04 2.59 4.13
CA SER A 54 -3.01 1.79 4.90
C SER A 54 -3.35 2.42 6.25
N ILE A 55 -2.36 2.95 6.97
CA ILE A 55 -2.58 3.66 8.24
C ILE A 55 -3.42 4.93 8.01
N LEU A 56 -3.09 5.70 6.97
CA LEU A 56 -3.83 6.90 6.57
C LEU A 56 -5.28 6.58 6.21
N PHE A 57 -5.51 5.53 5.41
CA PHE A 57 -6.85 5.14 5.00
C PHE A 57 -7.65 4.51 6.14
N PHE A 58 -7.03 3.77 7.05
CA PHE A 58 -7.76 3.17 8.16
C PHE A 58 -8.05 4.21 9.26
N GLY A 59 -7.02 4.91 9.72
CA GLY A 59 -7.12 5.88 10.82
C GLY A 59 -7.61 7.26 10.39
N GLY A 60 -7.06 7.79 9.29
CA GLY A 60 -7.42 9.12 8.78
C GLY A 60 -8.85 9.18 8.22
N TYR A 61 -9.29 8.14 7.50
CA TYR A 61 -10.67 8.08 7.00
C TYR A 61 -11.69 7.97 8.15
N GLN A 62 -11.42 7.15 9.17
CA GLN A 62 -12.27 7.11 10.36
C GLN A 62 -12.32 8.46 11.08
N TRP A 63 -11.18 9.14 11.23
CA TRP A 63 -11.12 10.43 11.91
C TRP A 63 -11.84 11.53 11.14
N PHE A 64 -11.66 11.59 9.82
CA PHE A 64 -12.35 12.54 8.94
C PHE A 64 -13.87 12.43 9.04
N TRP A 65 -14.41 11.21 8.96
CA TRP A 65 -15.85 10.98 9.09
C TRP A 65 -16.37 11.29 10.49
N ARG A 66 -15.57 11.04 11.54
CA ARG A 66 -15.93 11.41 12.92
C ARG A 66 -15.97 12.92 13.11
N PHE A 67 -15.05 13.66 12.49
CA PHE A 67 -15.02 15.12 12.51
C PHE A 67 -16.23 15.72 11.78
N LEU A 68 -16.59 15.18 10.61
CA LEU A 68 -17.68 15.69 9.78
C LEU A 68 -19.08 15.38 10.36
N SER A 69 -19.18 14.39 11.25
CA SER A 69 -20.42 14.01 11.95
C SER A 69 -20.63 14.74 13.29
N SER A 70 -19.68 15.59 13.71
CA SER A 70 -19.75 16.38 14.96
C SER A 70 -20.13 17.82 14.70
#